data_AF-A0A2V8Q7Z8-F1
#
_entry.id   AF-A0A2V8Q7Z8-F1
#
_cell.length_a   1.000
_cell.length_b   1.000
_cell.length_c   1.000
_cell.angle_alpha   90.00
_cell.angle_beta   90.00
_cell.angle_gamma   90.00
#
_symmetry.space_group_name_H-M   'P 1'
#
loop_
_entity.id
_entity.type
_entity.pdbx_description
1 polymer ?
#
loop_
_entity_poly.entity_id
_entity_poly.type
_entity_poly.pdbx_seq_one_letter_code
_entity_poly.pdbx_strand_id
1 'polypeptide(L)'
;MSCLKRSSSFLFASLLLISFIAGVTAQVVVPRPSQKASVMQTIGVTDVTITYYRPGVKGRKIWGDPLPEQAAEVKGEATLDDQNKRPKEAVIVPYGHVWRTGANDATMFVVSDDVLINGQKLAAGTYSLHTIPTKDEWTIVFNGTANQWGSFQYDPAKDTLRASLTIQPGRFFAGRSCDCHSRFQLRM
;
A
#
# COMPACT_ATOMS: atom_id res chain seq x y z
N MET A 1 -53.09 64.35 -17.19
CA MET A 1 -51.63 64.39 -17.43
C MET A 1 -50.99 63.64 -16.27
N SER A 2 -50.13 62.63 -16.39
CA SER A 2 -49.66 61.77 -17.46
C SER A 2 -48.56 60.92 -16.82
N CYS A 3 -48.45 59.66 -17.24
CA CYS A 3 -47.19 58.92 -17.35
C CYS A 3 -46.50 58.38 -16.08
N LEU A 4 -45.90 57.19 -16.26
CA LEU A 4 -44.98 56.43 -15.39
C LEU A 4 -45.64 55.78 -14.14
N LYS A 5 -45.43 54.49 -13.80
CA LYS A 5 -44.28 53.62 -14.09
C LYS A 5 -44.68 52.15 -13.81
N ARG A 6 -45.08 51.42 -14.85
CA ARG A 6 -45.41 49.97 -14.84
C ARG A 6 -44.16 49.06 -14.74
N SER A 7 -43.11 49.50 -14.05
CA SER A 7 -41.73 48.98 -14.27
C SER A 7 -41.01 48.41 -13.05
N SER A 8 -41.57 48.48 -11.83
CA SER A 8 -40.83 48.12 -10.62
C SER A 8 -40.80 46.60 -10.33
N SER A 9 -41.86 45.88 -10.70
CA SER A 9 -42.01 44.46 -10.36
C SER A 9 -41.14 43.51 -11.18
N PHE A 10 -40.77 43.89 -12.41
CA PHE A 10 -39.88 43.08 -13.26
C PHE A 10 -38.40 43.18 -12.86
N LEU A 11 -37.98 44.31 -12.27
CA LEU A 11 -36.61 44.50 -11.80
C LEU A 11 -36.33 43.68 -10.55
N PHE A 12 -37.30 43.57 -9.62
CA PHE A 12 -37.19 42.72 -8.43
C PHE A 12 -37.18 41.22 -8.75
N ALA A 13 -37.97 40.78 -9.73
CA ALA A 13 -37.96 39.37 -10.17
C ALA A 13 -36.63 38.96 -10.84
N SER A 14 -35.97 39.87 -11.58
CA SER A 14 -34.65 39.59 -12.17
C SER A 14 -33.52 39.58 -11.13
N LEU A 15 -33.62 40.41 -10.07
CA LEU A 15 -32.62 40.47 -9.01
C LEU A 15 -32.65 39.22 -8.09
N LEU A 16 -33.83 38.60 -7.97
CA LEU A 16 -34.02 37.33 -7.25
C LEU A 16 -33.52 36.11 -8.04
N LEU A 17 -33.47 36.20 -9.38
CA LEU A 17 -32.92 35.14 -10.24
C LEU A 17 -31.38 35.15 -10.28
N ILE A 18 -30.74 36.30 -10.04
CA ILE A 18 -29.27 36.44 -10.08
C ILE A 18 -28.61 35.99 -8.75
N SER A 19 -29.36 35.94 -7.65
CA SER A 19 -28.84 35.51 -6.34
C SER A 19 -28.67 33.99 -6.18
N PHE A 20 -29.04 33.17 -7.18
CA PHE A 20 -28.94 31.70 -7.11
C PHE A 20 -27.64 31.12 -7.71
N ILE A 21 -26.66 31.95 -8.11
CA ILE A 21 -25.36 31.49 -8.65
C ILE A 21 -24.24 31.63 -7.60
N ALA A 22 -24.57 31.70 -6.31
CA ALA A 22 -23.56 31.77 -5.25
C ALA A 22 -23.00 30.37 -4.94
N GLY A 23 -21.85 30.06 -5.55
CA GLY A 23 -20.81 29.26 -4.90
C GLY A 23 -20.87 27.75 -5.07
N VAL A 24 -20.56 27.25 -6.27
CA VAL A 24 -19.87 25.95 -6.37
C VAL A 24 -18.38 26.26 -6.29
N THR A 25 -17.80 26.29 -5.09
CA THR A 25 -16.36 26.14 -4.98
C THR A 25 -16.05 24.70 -5.35
N ALA A 26 -15.46 24.50 -6.52
CA ALA A 26 -14.84 23.21 -6.83
C ALA A 26 -13.65 23.05 -5.86
N GLN A 27 -13.88 22.38 -4.72
CA GLN A 27 -12.81 22.05 -3.79
C GLN A 27 -11.85 21.11 -4.53
N VAL A 28 -10.67 21.63 -4.85
CA VAL A 28 -9.60 20.86 -5.51
C VAL A 28 -9.26 19.69 -4.59
N VAL A 29 -9.59 18.48 -5.00
CA VAL A 29 -9.24 17.25 -4.29
C VAL A 29 -7.73 17.08 -4.43
N VAL A 30 -6.98 17.52 -3.41
CA VAL A 30 -5.54 17.34 -3.39
C VAL A 30 -5.22 15.85 -3.14
N PRO A 31 -4.29 15.27 -3.90
CA PRO A 31 -3.89 13.89 -3.67
C PRO A 31 -3.27 13.73 -2.28
N ARG A 32 -3.70 12.72 -1.53
CA ARG A 32 -3.04 12.30 -0.29
C ARG A 32 -1.53 12.05 -0.55
N PRO A 33 -0.62 12.45 0.35
CA PRO A 33 0.82 12.23 0.15
C PRO A 33 1.21 10.76 -0.06
N SER A 34 0.53 9.85 0.65
CA SER A 34 0.70 8.40 0.51
C SER A 34 -0.57 7.82 -0.12
N GLN A 35 -0.49 7.54 -1.41
CA GLN A 35 -1.60 7.00 -2.19
C GLN A 35 -1.83 5.51 -1.88
N LYS A 36 -3.11 5.14 -1.83
CA LYS A 36 -3.56 3.75 -1.71
C LYS A 36 -3.67 3.14 -3.10
N ALA A 37 -3.25 1.90 -3.26
CA ALA A 37 -3.46 1.11 -4.45
C ALA A 37 -3.95 -0.28 -4.07
N SER A 38 -4.71 -0.90 -4.98
CA SER A 38 -5.10 -2.30 -4.87
C SER A 38 -4.85 -2.98 -6.22
N VAL A 39 -4.35 -4.20 -6.17
CA VAL A 39 -4.29 -5.11 -7.31
C VAL A 39 -5.05 -6.37 -6.94
N MET A 40 -5.94 -6.79 -7.82
CA MET A 40 -6.66 -8.05 -7.71
C MET A 40 -6.36 -8.87 -8.95
N GLN A 41 -6.05 -10.14 -8.74
CA GLN A 41 -5.84 -11.09 -9.80
C GLN A 41 -6.48 -12.42 -9.43
N THR A 42 -7.26 -12.96 -10.36
CA THR A 42 -7.78 -14.32 -10.28
C THR A 42 -6.73 -15.29 -10.83
N ILE A 43 -6.35 -16.29 -10.03
CA ILE A 43 -5.43 -17.36 -10.42
C ILE A 43 -6.20 -18.68 -10.32
N GLY A 44 -6.55 -19.26 -11.46
CA GLY A 44 -7.46 -20.41 -11.51
C GLY A 44 -8.88 -19.97 -11.13
N VAL A 45 -9.33 -20.37 -9.93
CA VAL A 45 -10.61 -19.96 -9.33
C VAL A 45 -10.44 -19.07 -8.11
N THR A 46 -9.19 -18.82 -7.70
CA THR A 46 -8.88 -18.09 -6.47
C THR A 46 -8.56 -16.64 -6.76
N ASP A 47 -9.24 -15.74 -6.07
CA ASP A 47 -8.97 -14.31 -6.11
C ASP A 47 -7.93 -13.94 -5.06
N VAL A 48 -6.86 -13.29 -5.53
CA VAL A 48 -5.81 -12.73 -4.68
C VAL A 48 -5.87 -11.21 -4.80
N THR A 49 -6.12 -10.54 -3.68
CA THR A 49 -6.14 -9.07 -3.61
C THR A 49 -5.05 -8.57 -2.69
N ILE A 50 -4.24 -7.65 -3.20
CA ILE A 50 -3.20 -6.96 -2.43
C ILE A 50 -3.53 -5.47 -2.40
N THR A 51 -3.79 -4.96 -1.20
CA THR A 51 -4.00 -3.53 -0.97
C THR A 51 -2.82 -2.96 -0.21
N TYR A 52 -2.18 -1.93 -0.75
CA TYR A 52 -0.98 -1.36 -0.17
C TYR A 52 -0.98 0.17 -0.30
N TYR A 53 -0.17 0.82 0.54
CA TYR A 53 0.14 2.24 0.39
C TYR A 53 1.59 2.42 -0.02
N ARG A 54 1.81 3.35 -0.95
CA ARG A 54 3.14 3.63 -1.49
C ARG A 54 4.01 4.37 -0.45
N PRO A 55 5.19 3.86 -0.09
CA PRO A 55 6.14 4.59 0.76
C PRO A 55 6.84 5.70 -0.04
N GLY A 56 6.79 6.93 0.48
CA GLY A 56 7.50 8.06 -0.11
C GLY A 56 9.00 7.99 0.19
N VAL A 57 9.81 7.46 -0.74
CA VAL A 57 11.26 7.29 -0.53
C VAL A 57 12.00 8.62 -0.41
N LYS A 58 11.64 9.62 -1.22
CA LYS A 58 12.19 10.99 -1.20
C LYS A 58 13.74 11.02 -1.22
N GLY A 59 14.38 10.11 -1.96
CA GLY A 59 15.84 10.01 -2.07
C GLY A 59 16.56 9.40 -0.85
N ARG A 60 15.83 8.93 0.17
CA ARG A 60 16.42 8.25 1.33
C ARG A 60 16.81 6.82 1.01
N LYS A 61 17.84 6.32 1.68
CA LYS A 61 18.23 4.90 1.62
C LYS A 61 17.07 4.04 2.13
N ILE A 62 16.61 3.10 1.30
CA ILE A 62 15.43 2.28 1.61
C ILE A 62 15.79 1.22 2.64
N TRP A 63 16.79 0.39 2.34
CA TRP A 63 17.20 -0.74 3.19
C TRP A 63 18.62 -0.55 3.74
N GLY A 64 18.87 -1.03 4.95
CA GLY A 64 20.20 -1.01 5.56
C GLY A 64 20.16 -1.39 7.03
N ASP A 65 21.34 -1.39 7.66
CA ASP A 65 21.45 -1.63 9.10
C ASP A 65 20.79 -0.48 9.88
N PRO A 66 20.05 -0.76 10.99
CA PRO A 66 19.50 0.27 11.86
C PRO A 66 20.62 1.09 12.49
N LEU A 67 20.35 2.36 12.79
CA LEU A 67 21.28 3.15 13.58
C LEU A 67 21.32 2.63 15.03
N PRO A 68 22.46 2.70 15.74
CA PRO A 68 22.60 2.17 17.09
C PRO A 68 21.55 2.70 18.06
N GLU A 69 21.17 3.97 17.95
CA GLU A 69 20.11 4.56 18.77
C GLU A 69 18.75 3.89 18.55
N GLN A 70 18.42 3.51 17.31
CA GLN A 70 17.15 2.86 16.99
C GLN A 70 17.14 1.40 17.45
N ALA A 71 18.26 0.70 17.26
CA ALA A 71 18.42 -0.69 17.69
C ALA A 71 18.38 -0.81 19.22
N ALA A 72 18.85 0.19 19.95
CA ALA A 72 18.80 0.22 21.41
C ALA A 72 17.38 0.41 21.97
N GLU A 73 16.50 1.10 21.23
CA GLU A 73 15.11 1.34 21.65
C GLU A 73 14.22 0.11 21.53
N VAL A 74 14.58 -0.86 20.69
CA VAL A 74 13.68 -1.94 20.28
C VAL A 74 14.29 -3.31 20.54
N LYS A 75 13.53 -4.18 21.24
CA LYS A 75 13.95 -5.55 21.55
C LYS A 75 13.50 -6.51 20.46
N GLY A 76 14.45 -7.28 19.90
CA GLY A 76 14.18 -8.33 18.91
C GLY A 76 13.69 -7.78 17.57
N GLU A 77 12.75 -8.47 16.93
CA GLU A 77 12.21 -8.13 15.60
C GLU A 77 11.20 -6.98 15.61
N ALA A 78 10.96 -6.33 16.76
CA ALA A 78 9.91 -5.31 16.88
C ALA A 78 10.11 -4.14 15.89
N THR A 79 9.00 -3.48 15.58
CA THR A 79 8.95 -2.51 14.47
C THR A 79 9.72 -1.21 14.77
N LEU A 80 10.33 -0.66 13.73
CA LEU A 80 10.95 0.67 13.71
C LEU A 80 10.19 1.65 12.80
N ASP A 81 8.88 1.45 12.69
CA ASP A 81 8.00 2.16 11.76
C ASP A 81 7.63 3.60 12.19
N ASP A 82 7.93 4.02 13.42
CA ASP A 82 7.55 5.34 13.96
C ASP A 82 8.39 6.46 13.34
N GLN A 83 7.80 7.19 12.39
CA GLN A 83 8.46 8.31 11.72
C GLN A 83 8.70 9.51 12.63
N ASN A 84 7.98 9.64 13.76
CA ASN A 84 8.13 10.80 14.65
C ASN A 84 9.35 10.69 15.55
N LYS A 85 9.77 9.46 15.87
CA LYS A 85 10.95 9.18 16.71
C LYS A 85 12.20 8.90 15.89
N ARG A 86 12.03 8.71 14.57
CA ARG A 86 13.12 8.28 13.71
C ARG A 86 14.10 9.41 13.40
N PRO A 87 15.42 9.21 13.57
CA PRO A 87 16.41 10.15 13.08
C PRO A 87 16.33 10.31 11.56
N LYS A 88 16.70 11.49 11.05
CA LYS A 88 16.49 11.88 9.65
C LYS A 88 17.36 11.06 8.69
N GLU A 89 18.51 10.62 9.16
CA GLU A 89 19.53 9.85 8.45
C GLU A 89 19.22 8.35 8.40
N ALA A 90 18.28 7.88 9.22
CA ALA A 90 17.92 6.48 9.27
C ALA A 90 17.28 5.98 7.97
N VAL A 91 17.61 4.74 7.65
CA VAL A 91 17.03 3.99 6.55
C VAL A 91 15.51 3.85 6.71
N ILE A 92 14.82 3.67 5.59
CA ILE A 92 13.36 3.55 5.62
C ILE A 92 12.92 2.27 6.31
N VAL A 93 13.58 1.18 5.97
CA VAL A 93 13.31 -0.18 6.39
C VAL A 93 14.61 -0.77 6.93
N PRO A 94 14.80 -0.75 8.26
CA PRO A 94 15.99 -1.34 8.88
C PRO A 94 15.98 -2.87 8.79
N TYR A 95 17.15 -3.47 8.59
CA TYR A 95 17.29 -4.93 8.57
C TYR A 95 17.02 -5.56 9.94
N GLY A 96 16.42 -6.75 9.93
CA GLY A 96 16.11 -7.53 11.13
C GLY A 96 14.86 -7.06 11.89
N HIS A 97 14.18 -6.02 11.41
CA HIS A 97 12.99 -5.46 12.04
C HIS A 97 11.75 -5.64 11.17
N VAL A 98 10.61 -5.84 11.84
CA VAL A 98 9.31 -5.99 11.18
C VAL A 98 8.90 -4.69 10.51
N TRP A 99 8.61 -4.79 9.23
CA TRP A 99 8.07 -3.73 8.40
C TRP A 99 6.76 -4.17 7.75
N ARG A 100 5.75 -3.30 7.76
CA ARG A 100 4.43 -3.55 7.18
C ARG A 100 4.38 -3.66 5.65
N THR A 101 5.53 -3.76 4.98
CA THR A 101 5.64 -3.88 3.53
C THR A 101 4.92 -2.75 2.78
N GLY A 102 4.98 -1.52 3.31
CA GLY A 102 4.21 -0.39 2.81
C GLY A 102 4.35 0.88 3.67
N ALA A 103 3.37 1.78 3.53
CA ALA A 103 3.22 3.00 4.33
C ALA A 103 1.82 3.06 4.97
N ASN A 104 1.55 4.00 5.88
CA ASN A 104 0.25 4.11 6.59
C ASN A 104 -0.23 2.76 7.19
N ASP A 105 -1.37 2.24 6.72
CA ASP A 105 -1.93 0.94 7.10
C ASP A 105 -1.02 -0.21 6.62
N ALA A 106 -1.02 -1.32 7.35
CA ALA A 106 -0.31 -2.51 6.91
C ALA A 106 -0.84 -3.00 5.56
N THR A 107 0.07 -3.48 4.71
CA THR A 107 -0.33 -4.06 3.42
C THR A 107 -1.25 -5.23 3.68
N MET A 108 -2.40 -5.24 3.02
CA MET A 108 -3.43 -6.25 3.21
C MET A 108 -3.35 -7.27 2.09
N PHE A 109 -3.37 -8.55 2.46
CA PHE A 109 -3.36 -9.69 1.55
C PHE A 109 -4.65 -10.49 1.78
N VAL A 110 -5.49 -10.56 0.76
CA VAL A 110 -6.77 -11.28 0.79
C VAL A 110 -6.72 -12.42 -0.21
N VAL A 111 -7.10 -13.62 0.23
CA VAL A 111 -7.25 -14.81 -0.60
C VAL A 111 -8.63 -15.41 -0.40
N SER A 112 -9.33 -15.71 -1.50
CA SER A 112 -10.68 -16.28 -1.47
C SER A 112 -10.70 -17.75 -1.05
N ASP A 113 -9.63 -18.49 -1.33
CA ASP A 113 -9.50 -19.93 -1.08
C ASP A 113 -8.18 -20.24 -0.38
N ASP A 114 -8.07 -21.47 0.12
CA ASP A 114 -6.82 -21.99 0.66
C ASP A 114 -5.74 -22.04 -0.43
N VAL A 115 -4.57 -21.45 -0.15
CA VAL A 115 -3.44 -21.38 -1.07
C VAL A 115 -2.19 -22.01 -0.47
N LEU A 116 -1.24 -22.34 -1.34
CA LEU A 116 0.11 -22.75 -0.93
C LEU A 116 1.08 -21.60 -1.21
N ILE A 117 1.76 -21.12 -0.17
CA ILE A 117 2.82 -20.14 -0.28
C ILE A 117 4.13 -20.84 0.10
N ASN A 118 5.05 -20.95 -0.86
CA ASN A 118 6.30 -21.70 -0.70
C ASN A 118 6.07 -23.16 -0.20
N GLY A 119 5.02 -23.81 -0.69
CA GLY A 119 4.62 -25.17 -0.28
C GLY A 119 3.90 -25.25 1.07
N GLN A 120 3.80 -24.15 1.82
CA GLN A 120 3.09 -24.12 3.10
C GLN A 120 1.65 -23.65 2.90
N LYS A 121 0.72 -24.30 3.58
CA LYS A 121 -0.71 -23.98 3.47
C LYS A 121 -1.03 -22.67 4.19
N LEU A 122 -1.71 -21.77 3.51
CA LEU A 122 -2.35 -20.58 4.04
C LEU A 122 -3.85 -20.70 3.77
N ALA A 123 -4.67 -20.59 4.81
CA ALA A 123 -6.11 -20.69 4.64
C ALA A 123 -6.67 -19.47 3.89
N ALA A 124 -7.87 -19.62 3.33
CA ALA A 124 -8.65 -18.49 2.85
C ALA A 124 -8.82 -17.44 3.96
N GLY A 125 -8.66 -16.16 3.62
CA GLY A 125 -8.76 -15.12 4.63
C GLY A 125 -8.15 -13.78 4.23
N THR A 126 -8.18 -12.87 5.20
CA THR A 126 -7.56 -11.55 5.11
C THR A 126 -6.43 -11.48 6.12
N TYR A 127 -5.25 -11.09 5.65
CA TYR A 127 -4.03 -11.02 6.43
C TYR A 127 -3.39 -9.64 6.29
N SER A 128 -2.66 -9.22 7.31
CA SER A 128 -1.68 -8.16 7.17
C SER A 128 -0.33 -8.76 6.78
N LEU A 129 0.29 -8.18 5.78
CA LEU A 129 1.54 -8.62 5.19
C LEU A 129 2.70 -7.83 5.80
N HIS A 130 3.53 -8.53 6.56
CA HIS A 130 4.76 -7.97 7.12
C HIS A 130 5.97 -8.64 6.47
N THR A 131 7.08 -7.91 6.46
CA THR A 131 8.36 -8.40 5.96
C THR A 131 9.45 -8.09 6.97
N ILE A 132 10.37 -9.03 7.13
CA ILE A 132 11.58 -8.87 7.94
C ILE A 132 12.75 -9.05 6.99
N PRO A 133 13.29 -7.94 6.43
CA PRO A 133 14.38 -8.02 5.49
C PRO A 133 15.71 -8.22 6.24
N THR A 134 16.57 -9.07 5.71
CA THR A 134 17.99 -9.13 6.06
C THR A 134 18.83 -8.83 4.81
N LYS A 135 20.16 -8.96 4.91
CA LYS A 135 21.08 -8.71 3.78
C LYS A 135 20.90 -9.74 2.67
N ASP A 136 20.63 -11.00 3.02
CA ASP A 136 20.63 -12.13 2.08
C ASP A 136 19.28 -12.84 1.97
N GLU A 137 18.43 -12.71 3.00
CA GLU A 137 17.16 -13.41 3.11
C GLU A 137 16.05 -12.49 3.60
N TRP A 138 14.84 -12.67 3.09
CA TRP A 138 13.67 -11.92 3.50
C TRP A 138 12.62 -12.89 4.03
N THR A 139 12.12 -12.61 5.23
CA THR A 139 10.99 -13.36 5.79
C THR A 139 9.71 -12.61 5.48
N ILE A 140 8.80 -13.23 4.73
CA ILE A 140 7.44 -12.75 4.52
C ILE A 140 6.54 -13.36 5.59
N VAL A 141 5.73 -12.52 6.22
CA VAL A 141 4.85 -12.91 7.32
C VAL A 141 3.41 -12.54 6.98
N PHE A 142 2.52 -13.52 7.08
CA PHE A 142 1.06 -13.33 6.98
C PHE A 142 0.49 -13.37 8.38
N ASN A 143 0.09 -12.20 8.91
CA ASN A 143 -0.42 -12.06 10.27
C ASN A 143 -1.94 -11.86 10.25
N GLY A 144 -2.66 -12.53 11.15
CA GLY A 144 -4.13 -12.49 11.23
C GLY A 144 -4.72 -11.12 11.63
N THR A 145 -3.90 -10.16 12.05
CA THR A 145 -4.35 -8.79 12.37
C THR A 145 -4.44 -7.94 11.10
N ALA A 146 -5.46 -8.19 10.27
CA ALA A 146 -5.62 -7.60 8.95
C ALA A 146 -5.62 -6.06 8.90
N ASN A 147 -6.45 -5.42 9.73
CA ASN A 147 -6.74 -3.98 9.64
C ASN A 147 -5.98 -3.20 10.72
N GLN A 148 -4.67 -3.06 10.56
CA GLN A 148 -3.83 -2.33 11.51
C GLN A 148 -3.08 -1.16 10.85
N TRP A 149 -2.91 -0.09 11.63
CA TRP A 149 -2.05 1.03 11.26
C TRP A 149 -0.60 0.69 11.60
N GLY A 150 0.31 0.79 10.64
CA GLY A 150 1.70 0.44 10.90
C GLY A 150 1.93 -1.05 11.18
N SER A 151 3.10 -1.38 11.72
CA SER A 151 3.35 -2.63 12.45
C SER A 151 3.39 -2.42 13.98
N PHE A 152 2.79 -1.34 14.51
CA PHE A 152 2.88 -0.99 15.94
C PHE A 152 2.20 -1.99 16.87
N GLN A 153 1.16 -2.66 16.37
CA GLN A 153 0.40 -3.69 17.08
C GLN A 153 0.75 -5.09 16.58
N TYR A 154 1.89 -5.21 15.88
CA TYR A 154 2.36 -6.50 15.39
C TYR A 154 2.63 -7.44 16.56
N ASP A 155 2.04 -8.63 16.47
CA ASP A 155 2.16 -9.69 17.46
C ASP A 155 2.58 -10.97 16.75
N PRO A 156 3.82 -11.47 16.99
CA PRO A 156 4.29 -12.73 16.41
C PRO A 156 3.37 -13.92 16.70
N ALA A 157 2.62 -13.91 17.81
CA ALA A 157 1.70 -14.99 18.16
C ALA A 157 0.50 -15.10 17.19
N LYS A 158 0.25 -14.05 16.40
CA LYS A 158 -0.82 -14.01 15.38
C LYS A 158 -0.31 -14.30 13.96
N ASP A 159 0.95 -14.68 13.82
CA ASP A 159 1.51 -15.08 12.54
C ASP A 159 0.90 -16.42 12.13
N THR A 160 0.14 -16.40 11.04
CA THR A 160 -0.45 -17.60 10.47
C THR A 160 0.57 -18.35 9.62
N LEU A 161 1.46 -17.60 8.95
CA LEU A 161 2.49 -18.16 8.10
C LEU A 161 3.73 -17.26 8.07
N ARG A 162 4.91 -17.87 8.16
CA ARG A 162 6.20 -17.24 7.85
C ARG A 162 6.88 -18.01 6.73
N ALA A 163 7.20 -17.32 5.65
CA ALA A 163 7.89 -17.87 4.50
C ALA A 163 9.20 -17.11 4.28
N SER A 164 10.33 -17.80 4.47
CA SER A 164 11.64 -17.23 4.19
C SER A 164 11.99 -17.38 2.71
N LEU A 165 12.53 -16.31 2.13
CA LEU A 165 12.90 -16.22 0.73
C LEU A 165 14.35 -15.75 0.63
N THR A 166 15.21 -16.58 0.07
CA THR A 166 16.57 -16.18 -0.28
C THR A 166 16.53 -15.20 -1.45
N ILE A 167 17.22 -14.06 -1.31
CA ILE A 167 17.35 -13.12 -2.41
C ILE A 167 18.19 -13.78 -3.49
N GLN A 168 17.59 -14.04 -4.66
CA GLN A 168 18.39 -14.43 -5.81
C GLN A 168 18.96 -13.16 -6.46
N PRO A 169 20.29 -13.02 -6.60
CA PRO A 169 20.87 -11.92 -7.34
C PRO A 169 20.26 -11.92 -8.74
N GLY A 170 19.61 -10.81 -9.09
CA GLY A 170 18.62 -10.79 -10.14
C GLY A 170 19.14 -11.30 -11.49
N ARG A 171 18.61 -12.44 -11.93
CA ARG A 171 18.35 -12.60 -13.36
C ARG A 171 17.12 -11.76 -13.65
N PHE A 172 17.35 -10.50 -14.01
CA PHE A 172 16.31 -9.65 -14.57
C PHE A 172 15.72 -10.43 -15.74
N PHE A 173 14.49 -10.92 -15.62
CA PHE A 173 13.73 -11.38 -16.77
C PHE A 173 13.38 -10.12 -17.57
N ALA A 174 14.38 -9.58 -18.27
CA ALA A 174 14.15 -8.68 -19.39
C ALA A 174 13.13 -9.37 -20.28
N GLY A 175 12.04 -8.66 -20.54
CA GLY A 175 10.81 -9.23 -21.06
C GLY A 175 11.05 -10.35 -22.08
N ARG A 176 10.53 -11.53 -21.78
CA ARG A 176 10.00 -12.34 -22.87
C ARG A 176 8.83 -11.53 -23.40
N SER A 177 9.13 -10.68 -24.38
CA SER A 177 8.16 -10.30 -25.39
C SER A 177 7.37 -11.57 -25.71
N CYS A 178 6.05 -11.47 -25.62
CA CYS A 178 5.16 -12.49 -26.13
C CYS A 178 5.41 -12.57 -27.64
N ASP A 179 6.43 -13.31 -28.05
CA ASP A 179 6.67 -13.64 -29.45
C ASP A 179 5.75 -14.82 -29.76
N CYS A 180 4.49 -14.47 -29.97
CA CYS A 180 3.49 -15.35 -30.54
C CYS A 180 3.86 -15.53 -32.01
N HIS A 181 4.91 -16.29 -32.32
CA HIS A 181 5.18 -16.93 -33.63
C HIS A 181 6.57 -17.62 -33.61
N SER A 182 6.65 -18.87 -33.13
CA SER A 182 7.58 -19.86 -33.72
C SER A 182 7.37 -21.26 -33.15
N ARG A 183 6.64 -22.06 -33.93
CA ARG A 183 6.78 -23.51 -34.14
C ARG A 183 7.10 -24.40 -32.93
N PHE A 184 6.06 -25.09 -32.50
CA PHE A 184 6.08 -26.51 -32.11
C PHE A 184 7.15 -27.29 -32.89
N GLN A 185 8.13 -27.87 -32.18
CA GLN A 185 8.70 -29.16 -32.53
C GLN A 185 8.93 -29.97 -31.25
N LEU A 186 7.99 -30.87 -30.97
CA LEU A 186 8.29 -32.09 -30.21
C LEU A 186 9.25 -32.93 -31.07
N ARG A 187 10.33 -33.42 -30.47
CA ARG A 187 10.93 -34.69 -30.87
C ARG A 187 10.67 -35.70 -29.76
N MET A 188 10.33 -36.91 -30.20
CA MET A 188 10.06 -38.11 -29.41
C MET A 188 11.22 -38.45 -28.48
#